data_AF-A0A2N0NZZ2-F1
#
_entry.id   AF-A0A2N0NZZ2-F1
#
_cell.length_a   1.000
_cell.length_b   1.000
_cell.length_c   1.000
_cell.angle_alpha   90.00
_cell.angle_beta   90.00
_cell.angle_gamma   90.00
#
_symmetry.space_group_name_H-M   'P 1'
#
loop_
_entity.id
_entity.type
_entity.pdbx_description
1 polymer ?
#
loop_
_entity_poly.entity_id
_entity_poly.type
_entity_poly.pdbx_seq_one_letter_code
_entity_poly.pdbx_strand_id
1 'polypeptide(L)'
;KTSGPSIPSKRYGLSVVLGLDGKQVIIFGGKENTIIDPKKSLYNLNINTFEWSIPNVSGGISKSRYYHKAHVIGKYMVISFGMGYNKSIESDILLLDINNNNEYKWTSIFDPSTPPSPSSPFLPSLRPSTNPKTLSRITPAAMSGAIIGTLFGVILLSFITNNNKIVTRSQLRQNNYKSHDLFNMGRHLWN
;
A
#
# COMPACT_ATOMS: atom_id res chain seq x y z
N LYS A 1 -18.33 -1.76 17.01
CA LYS A 1 -18.08 -0.37 17.47
C LYS A 1 -16.67 -0.35 18.04
N THR A 2 -15.81 0.61 17.66
CA THR A 2 -14.46 0.74 18.23
C THR A 2 -14.48 1.64 19.47
N SER A 3 -13.47 1.53 20.33
CA SER A 3 -13.32 2.30 21.58
C SER A 3 -11.87 2.71 21.81
N GLY A 4 -11.54 3.24 22.99
CA GLY A 4 -10.17 3.54 23.41
C GLY A 4 -9.89 5.02 23.66
N PRO A 5 -8.75 5.33 24.30
CA PRO A 5 -8.41 6.69 24.73
C PRO A 5 -8.04 7.63 23.58
N SER A 6 -7.78 7.11 22.38
CA SER A 6 -7.22 7.91 21.28
C SER A 6 -7.83 7.55 19.94
N ILE A 7 -9.12 7.86 19.77
CA ILE A 7 -9.83 7.66 18.51
C ILE A 7 -9.35 8.71 17.48
N PRO A 8 -8.95 8.31 16.26
CA PRO A 8 -8.60 9.25 15.20
C PRO A 8 -9.79 10.13 14.82
N SER A 9 -9.56 11.42 14.62
CA SER A 9 -10.55 12.35 14.06
C SER A 9 -10.85 12.03 12.59
N LYS A 10 -12.01 12.49 12.13
CA LYS A 10 -12.44 12.33 10.73
C LYS A 10 -11.44 13.02 9.80
N ARG A 11 -10.73 12.23 9.00
CA ARG A 11 -9.68 12.69 8.08
C ARG A 11 -9.68 11.88 6.80
N TYR A 12 -9.03 12.38 5.75
CA TYR A 12 -8.94 11.71 4.45
C TYR A 12 -7.51 11.59 3.96
N GLY A 13 -7.27 10.74 2.96
CA GLY A 13 -5.95 10.57 2.35
C GLY A 13 -4.90 9.94 3.27
N LEU A 14 -5.33 9.24 4.32
CA LEU A 14 -4.46 8.40 5.16
C LEU A 14 -4.07 7.11 4.41
N SER A 15 -3.08 6.40 4.94
CA SER A 15 -2.80 5.03 4.54
C SER A 15 -2.76 4.11 5.76
N VAL A 16 -2.89 2.80 5.50
CA VAL A 16 -2.98 1.78 6.54
C VAL A 16 -2.12 0.58 6.17
N VAL A 17 -1.53 -0.06 7.18
CA VAL A 17 -0.85 -1.35 7.04
C VAL A 17 -1.21 -2.26 8.22
N LEU A 18 -1.03 -3.57 8.04
CA LEU A 18 -1.12 -4.54 9.12
C LEU A 18 0.24 -4.63 9.82
N GLY A 19 0.24 -4.62 11.16
CA GLY A 19 1.44 -4.86 11.98
C GLY A 19 1.99 -6.27 11.75
N LEU A 20 3.28 -6.45 12.05
CA LEU A 20 3.99 -7.71 11.76
C LEU A 20 3.43 -8.92 12.50
N ASP A 21 2.82 -8.70 13.67
CA ASP A 21 2.17 -9.74 14.47
C ASP A 21 0.75 -10.10 13.99
N GLY A 22 0.21 -9.36 13.01
CA GLY A 22 -1.14 -9.52 12.50
C GLY A 22 -2.23 -9.10 13.48
N LYS A 23 -1.92 -8.39 14.57
CA LYS A 23 -2.89 -8.03 15.64
C LYS A 23 -3.18 -6.53 15.74
N GLN A 24 -2.45 -5.71 14.98
CA GLN A 24 -2.63 -4.26 14.99
C GLN A 24 -2.77 -3.72 13.57
N VAL A 25 -3.73 -2.83 13.33
CA VAL A 25 -3.76 -1.99 12.13
C VAL A 25 -3.06 -0.69 12.45
N ILE A 26 -2.01 -0.36 11.70
CA ILE A 26 -1.23 0.86 11.85
C ILE A 26 -1.71 1.86 10.80
N ILE A 27 -2.06 3.06 11.24
CA ILE A 27 -2.57 4.15 10.39
C ILE A 27 -1.60 5.32 10.45
N PHE A 28 -1.22 5.85 9.29
CA PHE A 28 -0.41 7.05 9.20
C PHE A 28 -1.07 8.16 8.39
N GLY A 29 -0.87 9.38 8.89
CA GLY A 29 -1.13 10.65 8.23
C GLY A 29 -2.60 11.01 8.08
N GLY A 30 -2.93 11.47 6.87
CA GLY A 30 -4.22 12.05 6.53
C GLY A 30 -4.27 13.56 6.76
N LYS A 31 -5.33 14.17 6.23
CA LYS A 31 -5.59 15.61 6.34
C LYS A 31 -6.96 15.86 6.92
N GLU A 32 -7.02 16.91 7.73
CA GLU A 32 -8.22 17.52 8.28
C GLU A 32 -8.36 18.95 7.77
N ASN A 33 -9.52 19.55 8.01
CA ASN A 33 -9.70 20.98 7.76
C ASN A 33 -8.92 21.85 8.76
N THR A 34 -8.54 21.27 9.90
CA THR A 34 -7.76 21.89 10.97
C THR A 34 -6.31 21.39 10.97
N ILE A 35 -5.44 22.09 11.70
CA ILE A 35 -4.05 21.67 11.90
C ILE A 35 -4.04 20.39 12.73
N ILE A 36 -3.40 19.34 12.21
CA ILE A 36 -3.17 18.08 12.92
C ILE A 36 -1.87 18.21 13.72
N ASP A 37 -1.93 17.94 15.02
CA ASP A 37 -0.73 17.74 15.84
C ASP A 37 0.14 16.63 15.22
N PRO A 38 1.43 16.85 14.96
CA PRO A 38 2.33 15.81 14.45
C PRO A 38 2.29 14.50 15.25
N LYS A 39 2.05 14.57 16.57
CA LYS A 39 1.89 13.38 17.43
C LYS A 39 0.62 12.58 17.14
N LYS A 40 -0.38 13.21 16.53
CA LYS A 40 -1.65 12.63 16.07
C LYS A 40 -1.60 12.25 14.58
N SER A 41 -0.41 11.95 14.06
CA SER A 41 -0.22 11.43 12.71
C SER A 41 -0.16 9.91 12.66
N LEU A 42 0.00 9.22 13.78
CA LEU A 42 0.13 7.76 13.84
C LEU A 42 -0.84 7.19 14.87
N TYR A 43 -1.52 6.11 14.51
CA TYR A 43 -2.48 5.42 15.36
C TYR A 43 -2.41 3.91 15.16
N ASN A 44 -2.70 3.18 16.23
CA ASN A 44 -2.91 1.73 16.18
C ASN A 44 -4.36 1.40 16.53
N LEU A 45 -4.93 0.44 15.82
CA LEU A 45 -6.15 -0.26 16.19
C LEU A 45 -5.80 -1.70 16.54
N ASN A 46 -5.99 -2.08 17.81
CA ASN A 46 -5.92 -3.48 18.20
C ASN A 46 -7.13 -4.22 17.62
N ILE A 47 -6.90 -5.24 16.78
CA ILE A 47 -8.00 -5.91 16.07
C ILE A 47 -8.76 -6.91 16.96
N ASN A 48 -8.19 -7.31 18.09
CA ASN A 48 -8.84 -8.22 19.03
C ASN A 48 -9.79 -7.47 19.96
N THR A 49 -9.36 -6.30 20.44
CA THR A 49 -10.15 -5.48 21.37
C THR A 49 -10.93 -4.35 20.67
N PHE A 50 -10.61 -4.05 19.42
CA PHE A 50 -11.13 -2.90 18.67
C PHE A 50 -10.85 -1.55 19.36
N GLU A 51 -9.75 -1.47 20.10
CA GLU A 51 -9.33 -0.26 20.82
C GLU A 51 -8.26 0.51 20.05
N TRP A 52 -8.45 1.83 20.00
CA TRP A 52 -7.51 2.78 19.40
C TRP A 52 -6.49 3.30 20.42
N SER A 53 -5.24 3.42 19.98
CA SER A 53 -4.17 4.06 20.74
C SER A 53 -3.26 4.89 19.83
N ILE A 54 -2.53 5.85 20.42
CA ILE A 54 -1.38 6.49 19.79
C ILE A 54 -0.14 5.70 20.24
N PRO A 55 0.63 5.09 19.32
CA PRO A 55 1.83 4.35 19.70
C PRO A 55 2.93 5.29 20.20
N ASN A 56 3.83 4.77 21.04
CA ASN A 56 5.08 5.47 21.33
C ASN A 56 5.96 5.45 20.08
N VAL A 57 6.55 6.60 19.76
CA VAL A 57 7.43 6.73 18.59
C VAL A 57 8.68 7.50 18.97
N SER A 58 9.84 6.98 18.58
CA SER A 58 11.14 7.65 18.71
C SER A 58 11.80 7.91 17.35
N GLY A 59 12.94 8.58 17.39
CA GLY A 59 13.63 9.10 16.19
C GLY A 59 13.15 10.50 15.78
N GLY A 60 13.64 11.00 14.65
CA GLY A 60 13.23 12.29 14.11
C GLY A 60 11.77 12.23 13.63
N ILE A 61 10.87 12.95 14.30
CA ILE A 61 9.45 12.99 13.95
C ILE A 61 9.29 13.48 12.50
N SER A 62 8.76 12.62 11.63
CA SER A 62 8.40 13.04 10.28
C SER A 62 7.08 13.82 10.30
N LYS A 63 6.95 14.81 9.41
CA LYS A 63 5.67 15.52 9.25
C LYS A 63 4.60 14.56 8.74
N SER A 64 3.38 14.75 9.25
CA SER A 64 2.20 14.07 8.72
C SER A 64 2.05 14.33 7.22
N ARG A 65 1.59 13.32 6.46
CA ARG A 65 1.37 13.40 5.01
C ARG A 65 -0.01 12.90 4.65
N TYR A 66 -0.54 13.33 3.50
CA TYR A 66 -1.82 12.87 2.97
C TYR A 66 -1.74 12.54 1.48
N TYR A 67 -2.64 11.69 1.00
CA TYR A 67 -2.63 11.06 -0.32
C TYR A 67 -1.31 10.32 -0.65
N HIS A 68 -0.65 9.81 0.38
CA HIS A 68 0.52 8.93 0.26
C HIS A 68 0.08 7.46 0.13
N LYS A 69 1.04 6.56 -0.13
CA LYS A 69 0.85 5.10 -0.04
C LYS A 69 1.74 4.53 1.04
N ALA A 70 1.32 3.44 1.68
CA ALA A 70 2.15 2.71 2.61
C ALA A 70 2.11 1.20 2.32
N HIS A 71 3.25 0.54 2.52
CA HIS A 71 3.41 -0.90 2.40
C HIS A 71 4.35 -1.41 3.51
N VAL A 72 4.21 -2.68 3.86
CA VAL A 72 5.16 -3.35 4.76
C VAL A 72 6.26 -3.99 3.92
N ILE A 73 7.53 -3.66 4.20
CA ILE A 73 8.71 -4.27 3.59
C ILE A 73 9.67 -4.66 4.71
N GLY A 74 9.86 -5.95 4.94
CA GLY A 74 10.61 -6.47 6.09
C GLY A 74 9.99 -5.98 7.40
N LYS A 75 10.79 -5.32 8.24
CA LYS A 75 10.33 -4.72 9.50
C LYS A 75 9.85 -3.28 9.39
N TYR A 76 9.73 -2.73 8.18
CA TYR A 76 9.42 -1.32 7.97
C TYR A 76 8.03 -1.13 7.39
N MET A 77 7.29 -0.16 7.91
CA MET A 77 6.25 0.52 7.14
C MET A 77 6.93 1.57 6.26
N VAL A 78 6.87 1.34 4.95
CA VAL A 78 7.43 2.23 3.92
C VAL A 78 6.33 3.12 3.41
N ILE A 79 6.45 4.42 3.66
CA ILE A 79 5.50 5.44 3.21
C ILE A 79 6.10 6.18 2.02
N SER A 80 5.35 6.26 0.93
CA SER A 80 5.80 6.85 -0.34
C SER A 80 4.93 8.01 -0.77
N PHE A 81 5.61 9.10 -1.14
CA PHE A 81 5.08 10.31 -1.73
C PHE A 81 3.98 10.98 -0.89
N GLY A 82 2.99 11.57 -1.58
CA GLY A 82 1.90 12.34 -0.98
C GLY A 82 2.17 13.84 -0.94
N MET A 83 1.40 14.52 -0.09
CA MET A 83 1.42 15.96 0.12
C MET A 83 1.50 16.30 1.63
N GLY A 84 1.80 17.56 1.96
CA GLY A 84 1.82 18.05 3.35
C GLY A 84 3.22 18.18 3.99
N TYR A 85 4.28 18.04 3.20
CA TYR A 85 5.66 18.15 3.64
C TYR A 85 6.48 19.03 2.71
N ASN A 86 7.65 19.50 3.17
CA ASN A 86 8.56 20.30 2.34
C ASN A 86 9.51 19.37 1.57
N LYS A 87 9.22 19.17 0.28
CA LYS A 87 10.01 18.32 -0.63
C LYS A 87 11.47 18.74 -0.81
N SER A 88 11.83 19.97 -0.47
CA SER A 88 13.22 20.46 -0.58
C SER A 88 14.11 20.02 0.58
N ILE A 89 13.52 19.58 1.70
CA ILE A 89 14.27 19.21 2.92
C ILE A 89 13.86 17.86 3.51
N GLU A 90 12.73 17.30 3.10
CA GLU A 90 12.25 15.98 3.52
C GLU A 90 12.22 15.01 2.34
N SER A 91 12.58 13.75 2.58
CA SER A 91 12.53 12.70 1.56
C SER A 91 11.09 12.38 1.13
N ASP A 92 10.90 11.96 -0.11
CA ASP A 92 9.63 11.44 -0.63
C ASP A 92 9.27 10.07 -0.03
N ILE A 93 10.26 9.37 0.53
CA ILE A 93 10.11 8.06 1.17
C ILE A 93 10.39 8.21 2.66
N LEU A 94 9.49 7.69 3.49
CA LEU A 94 9.69 7.58 4.94
C LEU A 94 9.73 6.11 5.35
N LEU A 95 10.55 5.81 6.34
CA LEU A 95 10.67 4.48 6.93
C LEU A 95 10.33 4.54 8.41
N LEU A 96 9.32 3.77 8.80
CA LEU A 96 8.98 3.55 10.21
C LEU A 96 9.32 2.10 10.54
N ASP A 97 10.29 1.88 11.42
CA ASP A 97 10.58 0.56 11.98
C ASP A 97 9.43 0.17 12.92
N ILE A 98 8.72 -0.91 12.55
CA ILE A 98 7.54 -1.44 13.24
C ILE A 98 7.83 -2.81 13.88
N ASN A 99 9.11 -3.15 14.10
CA ASN A 99 9.51 -4.43 14.69
C ASN A 99 9.08 -4.59 16.16
N ASN A 100 8.97 -3.48 16.89
CA ASN A 100 8.56 -3.45 18.28
C ASN A 100 7.16 -2.81 18.41
N ASN A 101 6.17 -3.62 18.77
CA ASN A 101 4.79 -3.14 18.96
C ASN A 101 4.63 -2.10 20.09
N ASN A 102 5.59 -2.02 21.02
CA ASN A 102 5.53 -1.07 22.13
C ASN A 102 6.16 0.28 21.78
N GLU A 103 7.01 0.34 20.76
CA GLU A 103 7.71 1.55 20.35
C GLU A 103 8.15 1.45 18.89
N TYR A 104 7.60 2.33 18.05
CA TYR A 104 8.04 2.47 16.66
C TYR A 104 9.19 3.48 16.55
N LYS A 105 9.99 3.37 15.51
CA LYS A 105 11.14 4.26 15.32
C LYS A 105 11.21 4.79 13.89
N TRP A 106 11.14 6.10 13.74
CA TRP A 106 11.46 6.75 12.46
C TRP A 106 12.95 6.58 12.16
N THR A 107 13.27 6.18 10.94
CA THR A 107 14.65 5.97 10.48
C THR A 107 14.83 6.43 9.04
N SER A 108 16.06 6.79 8.69
CA SER A 108 16.52 7.02 7.30
C SER A 108 17.33 5.84 6.75
N ILE A 109 17.61 4.83 7.57
CA ILE A 109 18.43 3.67 7.23
C ILE A 109 17.51 2.48 6.96
N PHE A 110 17.61 1.96 5.73
CA PHE A 110 16.97 0.70 5.34
C PHE A 110 17.98 -0.44 5.45
N ASP A 111 17.66 -1.44 6.28
CA ASP A 111 18.43 -2.68 6.38
C ASP A 111 17.70 -3.82 5.65
N PRO A 112 18.20 -4.27 4.48
CA PRO A 112 17.57 -5.35 3.71
C PRO A 112 17.76 -6.72 4.38
N SER A 113 18.61 -6.83 5.39
CA SER A 113 19.05 -8.11 5.98
C SER A 113 18.09 -8.67 7.02
N THR A 114 17.01 -7.95 7.37
CA THR A 114 16.03 -8.42 8.34
C THR A 114 14.87 -9.15 7.64
N PRO A 115 14.84 -10.50 7.60
CA PRO A 115 13.67 -11.21 7.12
C PRO A 115 12.47 -10.92 8.06
N PRO A 116 11.24 -10.81 7.53
CA PRO A 116 10.06 -10.78 8.39
C PRO A 116 10.00 -12.11 9.13
N SER A 117 10.08 -12.10 10.46
CA SER A 117 9.81 -13.30 11.25
C SER A 117 8.41 -13.80 10.88
N PRO A 118 8.26 -14.96 10.21
CA PRO A 118 6.94 -15.46 9.90
C PRO A 118 6.32 -15.96 11.21
N SER A 119 5.26 -15.30 11.66
CA SER A 119 4.30 -15.92 12.56
C SER A 119 3.78 -17.18 11.84
N SER A 120 3.96 -18.34 12.47
CA SER A 120 3.68 -19.67 11.90
C SER A 120 2.37 -19.70 11.10
N PRO A 121 2.35 -20.29 9.89
CA PRO A 121 1.10 -20.55 9.21
C PRO A 121 0.29 -21.53 10.05
N PHE A 122 -0.89 -21.09 10.47
CA PHE A 122 -1.90 -21.95 11.07
C PHE A 122 -2.33 -22.97 10.00
N LEU A 123 -1.76 -24.18 10.02
CA LEU A 123 -2.19 -25.28 9.17
C LEU A 123 -3.58 -25.76 9.66
N PRO A 124 -4.64 -25.71 8.84
CA PRO A 124 -5.87 -26.42 9.18
C PRO A 124 -5.60 -27.92 9.10
N SER A 125 -5.66 -28.60 10.24
CA SER A 125 -5.62 -30.07 10.32
C SER A 125 -6.87 -30.66 9.67
N LEU A 126 -6.82 -30.95 8.37
CA LEU A 126 -7.84 -31.71 7.65
C LEU A 126 -7.73 -33.19 8.05
N ARG A 127 -8.58 -33.63 8.98
CA ARG A 127 -8.80 -35.05 9.26
C ARG A 127 -9.70 -35.61 8.14
N PRO A 128 -9.32 -36.67 7.41
CA PRO A 128 -10.21 -37.26 6.42
C PRO A 128 -11.28 -38.10 7.14
N SER A 129 -12.55 -37.73 6.96
CA SER A 129 -13.68 -38.62 7.23
C SER A 129 -13.82 -39.59 6.06
N THR A 130 -13.60 -40.86 6.32
CA THR A 130 -13.84 -41.97 5.38
C THR A 130 -15.34 -42.21 5.25
N ASN A 131 -15.90 -41.96 4.07
CA ASN A 131 -17.13 -42.64 3.62
C ASN A 131 -16.90 -43.18 2.20
N PRO A 132 -17.20 -44.46 1.93
CA PRO A 132 -16.81 -45.12 0.69
C PRO A 132 -17.67 -44.72 -0.50
N LYS A 133 -17.02 -44.81 -1.67
CA LYS A 133 -17.50 -44.48 -3.01
C LYS A 133 -18.75 -45.29 -3.40
N THR A 134 -19.75 -44.60 -3.94
CA THR A 134 -20.69 -45.18 -4.92
C THR A 134 -20.33 -44.65 -6.30
N LEU A 135 -19.84 -45.57 -7.15
CA LEU A 135 -19.58 -45.35 -8.56
C LEU A 135 -20.92 -45.26 -9.30
N SER A 136 -21.20 -44.15 -9.98
CA SER A 136 -22.16 -44.18 -11.08
C SER A 136 -21.74 -43.26 -12.23
N ARG A 137 -21.39 -43.95 -13.33
CA ARG A 137 -21.81 -43.69 -14.71
C ARG A 137 -21.42 -42.34 -15.34
N ILE A 138 -20.45 -42.43 -16.25
CA ILE A 138 -20.09 -41.41 -17.24
C ILE A 138 -21.33 -41.00 -18.06
N THR A 139 -21.65 -39.70 -18.07
CA THR A 139 -22.51 -39.06 -19.08
C THR A 139 -21.75 -37.89 -19.73
N PRO A 140 -21.86 -37.69 -21.06
CA PRO A 140 -21.03 -36.74 -21.78
C PRO A 140 -21.66 -35.34 -21.71
N ALA A 141 -21.24 -34.53 -20.74
CA ALA A 141 -21.61 -33.11 -20.66
C ALA A 141 -20.40 -32.17 -20.49
N ALA A 142 -19.18 -32.68 -20.73
CA ALA A 142 -17.95 -31.90 -20.65
C ALA A 142 -17.59 -31.25 -22.00
N MET A 143 -18.44 -30.34 -22.51
CA MET A 143 -18.06 -29.41 -23.59
C MET A 143 -18.57 -27.98 -23.42
N SER A 144 -19.13 -27.63 -22.25
CA SER A 144 -19.67 -26.29 -21.98
C SER A 144 -18.85 -25.55 -20.92
N GLY A 145 -17.59 -25.23 -21.23
CA GLY A 145 -16.72 -24.49 -20.31
C GLY A 145 -15.49 -23.83 -20.93
N ALA A 146 -15.08 -24.26 -22.13
CA ALA A 146 -13.88 -23.74 -22.79
C ALA A 146 -14.11 -22.43 -23.59
N ILE A 147 -15.36 -22.02 -23.83
CA ILE A 147 -15.68 -20.86 -24.70
C ILE A 147 -15.79 -19.55 -23.89
N ILE A 148 -16.19 -19.61 -22.62
CA ILE A 148 -16.39 -18.39 -21.81
C ILE A 148 -15.05 -17.84 -21.29
N GLY A 149 -14.06 -18.70 -21.02
CA GLY A 149 -12.73 -18.27 -20.57
C GLY A 149 -11.92 -17.52 -21.63
N THR A 150 -12.08 -17.88 -22.90
CA THR A 150 -11.34 -17.27 -24.02
C THR A 150 -11.81 -15.85 -24.34
N LEU A 151 -13.12 -15.56 -24.22
CA LEU A 151 -13.63 -14.20 -24.49
C LEU A 151 -13.18 -13.19 -23.41
N PHE A 152 -13.23 -13.58 -22.13
CA PHE A 152 -12.78 -12.70 -21.04
C PHE A 152 -11.26 -12.52 -21.02
N GLY A 153 -10.49 -13.55 -21.36
CA GLY A 153 -9.03 -13.46 -21.48
C GLY A 153 -8.59 -12.49 -22.57
N VAL A 154 -9.21 -12.53 -23.75
CA VAL A 154 -8.89 -11.64 -24.87
C VAL A 154 -9.30 -10.19 -24.58
N ILE A 155 -10.44 -9.98 -23.92
CA ILE A 155 -10.87 -8.63 -23.49
C ILE A 155 -9.89 -8.07 -22.46
N LEU A 156 -9.52 -8.84 -21.44
CA LEU A 156 -8.57 -8.39 -20.41
C LEU A 156 -7.18 -8.08 -21.00
N LEU A 157 -6.68 -8.92 -21.91
CA LEU A 157 -5.40 -8.70 -22.58
C LEU A 157 -5.46 -7.47 -23.52
N SER A 158 -6.58 -7.24 -24.21
CA SER A 158 -6.82 -6.04 -25.03
C SER A 158 -6.84 -4.77 -24.18
N PHE A 159 -7.50 -4.78 -23.01
CA PHE A 159 -7.49 -3.66 -22.08
C PHE A 159 -6.08 -3.37 -21.53
N ILE A 160 -5.32 -4.40 -21.14
CA ILE A 160 -3.96 -4.24 -20.64
C ILE A 160 -3.03 -3.67 -21.74
N THR A 161 -3.09 -4.22 -22.95
CA THR A 161 -2.24 -3.75 -24.06
C THR A 161 -2.62 -2.35 -24.55
N ASN A 162 -3.91 -1.99 -24.57
CA ASN A 162 -4.36 -0.64 -24.92
C ASN A 162 -3.96 0.40 -23.87
N ASN A 163 -4.09 0.08 -22.58
CA ASN A 163 -3.64 0.98 -21.51
C ASN A 163 -2.13 1.24 -21.60
N ASN A 164 -1.33 0.22 -21.88
CA ASN A 164 0.10 0.38 -22.08
C ASN A 164 0.42 1.27 -23.30
N LYS A 165 -0.27 1.07 -24.44
CA LYS A 165 -0.11 1.92 -25.64
C LYS A 165 -0.51 3.38 -25.39
N ILE A 166 -1.57 3.63 -24.62
CA ILE A 166 -2.04 4.99 -24.28
C ILE A 166 -1.01 5.70 -23.40
N VAL A 167 -0.44 4.99 -22.40
CA VAL A 167 0.63 5.53 -21.54
C VAL A 167 1.89 5.82 -22.35
N THR A 168 2.30 4.94 -23.27
CA THR A 168 3.46 5.20 -24.13
C THR A 168 3.20 6.39 -25.07
N ARG A 169 2.01 6.50 -25.66
CA ARG A 169 1.64 7.65 -26.51
C ARG A 169 1.58 8.96 -25.73
N SER A 170 1.13 8.94 -24.48
CA SER A 170 1.10 10.14 -23.64
C SER A 170 2.49 10.58 -23.22
N GLN A 171 3.39 9.64 -22.92
CA GLN A 171 4.81 9.92 -22.65
C GLN A 171 5.55 10.45 -23.88
N LEU A 172 5.33 9.85 -25.07
CA LEU A 172 5.89 10.35 -26.34
C LEU A 172 5.38 11.75 -26.67
N ARG A 173 4.08 12.03 -26.44
CA ARG A 173 3.51 13.37 -26.60
C ARG A 173 4.17 14.38 -25.67
N GLN A 174 4.31 14.08 -24.38
CA GLN A 174 4.94 14.99 -23.43
C GLN A 174 6.43 15.25 -23.77
N ASN A 175 7.16 14.24 -24.23
CA ASN A 175 8.54 14.40 -24.66
C ASN A 175 8.65 15.28 -25.91
N ASN A 176 7.72 15.15 -26.85
CA ASN A 176 7.66 16.02 -28.03
C ASN A 176 7.34 17.49 -27.67
N TYR A 177 6.43 17.74 -26.71
CA TYR A 177 6.17 19.10 -26.23
C TYR A 177 7.41 19.72 -25.57
N LYS A 178 8.09 18.99 -24.67
CA LYS A 178 9.33 19.47 -24.05
C LYS A 178 10.45 19.73 -25.06
N SER A 179 10.59 18.87 -26.07
CA SER A 179 11.59 19.06 -27.12
C SER A 179 11.30 20.29 -27.97
N HIS A 180 10.03 20.58 -28.25
CA HIS A 180 9.63 21.75 -29.03
C HIS A 180 9.82 23.06 -28.26
N ASP A 181 9.56 23.05 -26.95
CA ASP A 181 9.82 24.19 -26.07
C ASP A 181 11.32 24.46 -25.92
N LEU A 182 12.15 23.42 -25.76
CA LEU A 182 13.61 23.56 -25.71
C LEU A 182 14.20 24.05 -27.03
N PHE A 183 13.67 23.59 -28.16
CA PHE A 183 14.08 24.06 -29.49
C PHE A 183 13.70 25.53 -29.72
N ASN A 184 12.55 25.98 -29.24
CA ASN A 184 12.14 27.39 -29.33
C ASN A 184 12.91 28.28 -28.35
N MET A 185 13.22 27.80 -27.15
CA MET A 185 14.00 28.54 -26.17
C MET A 185 15.45 28.75 -26.62
N GLY A 186 16.04 27.78 -27.33
CA GLY A 186 17.37 27.92 -27.93
C GLY A 186 17.44 28.96 -29.06
N ARG A 187 16.35 29.16 -29.81
CA ARG A 187 16.28 30.17 -30.89
C ARG A 187 16.14 31.62 -30.38
N HIS A 188 15.67 31.81 -29.15
CA HIS A 188 15.58 33.14 -28.52
C HIS A 188 16.89 33.59 -27.85
N LEU A 189 17.88 32.70 -27.70
CA LEU A 189 19.16 33.01 -27.07
C LEU A 189 20.26 33.40 -28.08
N TRP A 190 19.93 33.47 -29.37
CA TRP A 190 20.85 33.82 -30.47
C TRP A 190 20.22 34.77 -31.48
N ASN A 191 19.50 35.79 -31.00
CA ASN A 191 19.20 37.03 -31.71
C ASN A 191 19.29 38.20 -30.72
#